data_AF-A0A2I4BK42-F1
#
_entry.id   AF-A0A2I4BK42-F1
#
_cell.length_a   1.000
_cell.length_b   1.000
_cell.length_c   1.000
_cell.angle_alpha   90.00
_cell.angle_beta   90.00
_cell.angle_gamma   90.00
#
_symmetry.space_group_name_H-M   'P 1'
#
loop_
_entity.id
_entity.type
_entity.pdbx_description
1 polymer ?
#
loop_
_entity_poly.entity_id
_entity_poly.type
_entity_poly.pdbx_seq_one_letter_code
_entity_poly.pdbx_strand_id
1 'polypeptide(L)'
;MANIGRLSTKDAVLFLCDMQEKFRPNIFQFTNIVSNAARLLQASRVLGIPPILTEQYPKGLGPTVPELGAEDLTAHPKTSFTMMIEEVEKELQALGNPKQAILCGIEAHACIACTTFDLLEKGIEVHIVADAVSSRSQTDRLFALSRLKQSGAYLTTTEAVLLQLVQGAKHPNFKEIQKLLAHPSPDTGLLAFFSAL
;
A
#
# COMPACT_ATOMS: atom_id res chain seq x y z
N MET A 1 19.74 -15.93 -7.61
CA MET A 1 18.71 -16.54 -6.75
C MET A 1 17.37 -16.12 -7.28
N ALA A 2 16.36 -17.00 -7.29
CA ALA A 2 15.01 -16.61 -7.66
C ALA A 2 14.51 -15.56 -6.66
N ASN A 3 13.96 -14.45 -7.15
CA ASN A 3 13.25 -13.53 -6.28
C ASN A 3 11.87 -14.14 -6.00
N ILE A 4 11.52 -14.35 -4.73
CA ILE A 4 10.30 -15.08 -4.33
C ILE A 4 9.30 -14.19 -3.58
N GLY A 5 9.59 -12.90 -3.41
CA GLY A 5 8.69 -11.98 -2.72
C GLY A 5 8.63 -12.22 -1.22
N ARG A 6 9.77 -12.44 -0.54
CA ARG A 6 9.79 -12.66 0.91
C ARG A 6 9.97 -11.32 1.64
N LEU A 7 8.91 -10.81 2.25
CA LEU A 7 8.95 -9.57 3.02
C LEU A 7 9.88 -9.64 4.25
N SER A 8 10.58 -8.54 4.51
CA SER A 8 11.50 -8.32 5.62
C SER A 8 11.20 -6.95 6.26
N THR A 9 11.22 -6.87 7.59
CA THR A 9 11.02 -5.57 8.29
C THR A 9 12.18 -4.60 8.07
N LYS A 10 13.39 -5.08 7.75
CA LYS A 10 14.60 -4.25 7.63
C LYS A 10 14.75 -3.59 6.26
N ASP A 11 14.15 -4.18 5.25
CA ASP A 11 14.35 -3.79 3.85
C ASP A 11 13.10 -3.14 3.25
N ALA A 12 12.01 -3.08 4.02
CA ALA A 12 10.71 -2.61 3.58
C ALA A 12 10.48 -1.13 3.91
N VAL A 13 9.69 -0.49 3.06
CA VAL A 13 9.06 0.81 3.26
C VAL A 13 7.59 0.69 2.88
N LEU A 14 6.70 1.35 3.64
CA LEU A 14 5.26 1.38 3.38
C LEU A 14 4.92 2.63 2.58
N PHE A 15 4.31 2.47 1.40
CA PHE A 15 3.78 3.57 0.60
C PHE A 15 2.26 3.67 0.79
N LEU A 16 1.81 4.86 1.20
CA LEU A 16 0.42 5.25 1.38
C LEU A 16 0.03 6.24 0.25
N CYS A 17 -0.67 5.73 -0.76
CA CYS A 17 -0.92 6.47 -1.99
C CYS A 17 -2.29 7.17 -1.97
N ASP A 18 -2.28 8.50 -1.84
CA ASP A 18 -3.35 9.42 -2.27
C ASP A 18 -4.77 9.12 -1.73
N MET A 19 -4.91 8.57 -0.52
CA MET A 19 -6.21 8.26 0.11
C MET A 19 -6.88 9.52 0.66
N GLN A 20 -7.36 10.38 -0.23
CA GLN A 20 -7.84 11.73 0.08
C GLN A 20 -9.37 11.85 0.11
N GLU A 21 -9.85 12.88 0.83
CA GLU A 21 -11.26 13.14 1.11
C GLU A 21 -12.18 13.11 -0.13
N LYS A 22 -11.79 13.74 -1.25
CA LYS A 22 -12.68 13.84 -2.41
C LYS A 22 -12.77 12.56 -3.25
N PHE A 23 -11.98 11.54 -2.94
CA PHE A 23 -12.10 10.22 -3.57
C PHE A 23 -13.21 9.36 -2.95
N ARG A 24 -13.63 9.65 -1.70
CA ARG A 24 -14.65 8.89 -0.96
C ARG A 24 -15.86 8.45 -1.79
N PRO A 25 -16.55 9.33 -2.55
CA PRO A 25 -17.77 8.93 -3.25
C PRO A 25 -17.52 8.12 -4.52
N ASN A 26 -16.29 8.11 -5.03
CA ASN A 26 -15.99 7.61 -6.36
C ASN A 26 -15.21 6.30 -6.36
N ILE A 27 -14.51 5.97 -5.27
CA ILE A 27 -13.71 4.74 -5.18
C ILE A 27 -14.55 3.58 -4.64
N PHE A 28 -14.47 2.44 -5.32
CA PHE A 28 -15.14 1.23 -4.87
C PHE A 28 -14.57 0.78 -3.52
N GLN A 29 -15.43 0.59 -2.52
CA GLN A 29 -15.07 0.14 -1.17
C GLN A 29 -14.07 1.07 -0.45
N PHE A 30 -14.06 2.37 -0.72
CA PHE A 30 -13.09 3.33 -0.16
C PHE A 30 -12.90 3.19 1.36
N THR A 31 -13.98 3.13 2.15
CA THR A 31 -13.91 2.98 3.61
C THR A 31 -13.17 1.71 4.04
N ASN A 32 -13.42 0.58 3.37
CA ASN A 32 -12.77 -0.70 3.68
C ASN A 32 -11.30 -0.68 3.25
N ILE A 33 -10.99 -0.05 2.11
CA ILE A 33 -9.62 0.16 1.62
C ILE A 33 -8.79 0.96 2.62
N VAL A 34 -9.34 2.09 3.10
CA VAL A 34 -8.70 2.93 4.12
C VAL A 34 -8.55 2.17 5.43
N SER A 35 -9.56 1.39 5.86
CA SER A 35 -9.46 0.57 7.07
C SER A 35 -8.33 -0.45 6.99
N ASN A 36 -8.17 -1.13 5.86
CA ASN A 36 -7.06 -2.05 5.63
C ASN A 36 -5.69 -1.33 5.59
N ALA A 37 -5.61 -0.17 4.92
CA ALA A 37 -4.40 0.64 4.91
C ALA A 37 -4.01 1.18 6.29
N ALA A 38 -5.00 1.56 7.12
CA ALA A 38 -4.76 1.97 8.50
C ALA A 38 -4.17 0.83 9.36
N ARG A 39 -4.61 -0.42 9.14
CA ARG A 39 -4.00 -1.60 9.78
C ARG A 39 -2.54 -1.80 9.34
N LEU A 40 -2.23 -1.59 8.06
CA LEU A 40 -0.84 -1.63 7.56
C LEU A 40 0.02 -0.56 8.23
N LEU A 41 -0.48 0.68 8.35
CA LEU A 41 0.24 1.78 9.00
C LEU A 41 0.46 1.51 10.51
N GLN A 42 -0.54 0.98 11.20
CA GLN A 42 -0.37 0.59 12.60
C GLN A 42 0.67 -0.53 12.76
N ALA A 43 0.64 -1.53 11.88
CA ALA A 43 1.62 -2.61 11.88
C ALA A 43 3.03 -2.11 11.53
N SER A 44 3.16 -1.18 10.58
CA SER A 44 4.45 -0.61 10.18
C SER A 44 5.11 0.12 11.34
N ARG A 45 4.33 0.88 12.12
CA ARG A 45 4.78 1.53 13.36
C ARG A 45 5.28 0.53 14.40
N VAL A 46 4.52 -0.53 14.65
CA VAL A 46 4.90 -1.62 15.58
C VAL A 46 6.19 -2.32 15.14
N LEU A 47 6.40 -2.47 13.83
CA LEU A 47 7.52 -3.22 13.27
C LEU A 47 8.72 -2.35 12.88
N GLY A 48 8.63 -1.03 13.05
CA GLY A 48 9.68 -0.08 12.68
C GLY A 48 9.87 0.08 11.16
N ILE A 49 8.83 -0.20 10.37
CA ILE A 49 8.85 -0.01 8.91
C ILE A 49 8.45 1.44 8.61
N PRO A 50 9.30 2.24 7.93
CA PRO A 50 9.03 3.63 7.64
C PRO A 50 7.84 3.78 6.65
N PRO A 51 6.84 4.63 6.94
CA PRO A 51 5.80 4.99 6.00
C PRO A 51 6.15 6.24 5.19
N ILE A 52 5.75 6.28 3.92
CA ILE A 52 5.79 7.45 3.04
C ILE A 52 4.37 7.73 2.56
N LEU A 53 3.91 8.96 2.72
CA LEU A 53 2.56 9.40 2.37
C LEU A 53 2.61 10.43 1.23
N THR A 54 1.78 10.25 0.20
CA THR A 54 1.59 11.26 -0.84
C THR A 54 0.14 11.73 -0.92
N GLU A 55 -0.03 12.95 -1.43
CA GLU A 55 -1.33 13.51 -1.77
C GLU A 55 -1.32 14.04 -3.21
N GLN A 56 -2.23 13.54 -4.04
CA GLN A 56 -2.44 14.05 -5.39
C GLN A 56 -3.22 15.36 -5.30
N TYR A 57 -2.63 16.46 -5.77
CA TYR A 57 -3.26 17.79 -5.89
C TYR A 57 -4.20 18.13 -4.70
N PRO A 58 -3.70 18.21 -3.46
CA PRO A 58 -4.55 18.29 -2.26
C PRO A 58 -5.44 19.54 -2.22
N LYS A 59 -5.03 20.64 -2.85
CA LYS A 59 -5.88 21.83 -3.04
C LYS A 59 -7.21 21.50 -3.74
N GLY A 60 -7.17 20.58 -4.71
CA GLY A 60 -8.33 20.16 -5.47
C GLY A 60 -9.00 18.89 -4.95
N LEU A 61 -8.24 17.94 -4.41
CA LEU A 61 -8.74 16.61 -3.99
C LEU A 61 -8.91 16.45 -2.46
N GLY A 62 -8.58 17.49 -1.70
CA GLY A 62 -8.64 17.47 -0.24
C GLY A 62 -7.41 16.78 0.39
N PRO A 63 -7.29 16.83 1.72
CA PRO A 63 -6.24 16.13 2.44
C PRO A 63 -6.51 14.63 2.48
N THR A 64 -5.50 13.89 2.94
CA THR A 64 -5.62 12.49 3.38
C THR A 64 -6.72 12.35 4.42
N VAL A 65 -7.46 11.24 4.35
CA VAL A 65 -8.57 10.99 5.27
C VAL A 65 -8.09 10.68 6.70
N PRO A 66 -8.75 11.21 7.74
CA PRO A 66 -8.32 11.05 9.13
C PRO A 66 -8.40 9.59 9.60
N GLU A 67 -9.30 8.77 9.03
CA GLU A 67 -9.44 7.35 9.36
C GLU A 67 -8.21 6.52 9.01
N LEU A 68 -7.31 7.05 8.16
CA LEU A 68 -6.02 6.42 7.92
C LEU A 68 -5.11 6.47 9.15
N GLY A 69 -5.28 7.47 10.03
CA GLY A 69 -4.45 7.67 11.23
C GLY A 69 -3.02 8.11 10.91
N ALA A 70 -2.87 8.92 9.86
CA ALA A 70 -1.60 9.42 9.33
C ALA A 70 -1.33 10.90 9.66
N GLU A 71 -2.06 11.46 10.64
CA GLU A 71 -2.01 12.87 11.06
C GLU A 71 -0.60 13.35 11.46
N ASP A 72 0.24 12.42 11.94
CA ASP A 72 1.62 12.61 12.37
C ASP A 72 2.65 12.48 11.23
N LEU A 73 2.22 12.08 10.03
CA LEU A 73 3.10 11.92 8.87
C LEU A 73 3.15 13.21 8.04
N THR A 74 4.32 13.50 7.48
CA THR A 74 4.46 14.53 6.46
C THR A 74 3.93 13.98 5.14
N ALA A 75 2.85 14.57 4.63
CA ALA A 75 2.36 14.28 3.29
C ALA A 75 3.21 14.99 2.22
N HIS A 76 3.56 14.27 1.16
CA HIS A 76 4.25 14.81 0.00
C HIS A 76 3.24 15.15 -1.11
N PRO A 77 2.91 16.44 -1.32
CA PRO A 77 1.96 16.84 -2.33
C PRO A 77 2.57 16.69 -3.73
N LYS A 78 1.79 16.16 -4.68
CA LYS A 78 2.24 15.95 -6.06
C LYS A 78 1.14 16.19 -7.08
N THR A 79 1.56 16.42 -8.32
CA THR A 79 0.66 16.39 -9.50
C THR A 79 0.96 15.24 -10.43
N SER A 80 2.15 14.63 -10.33
CA SER A 80 2.52 13.41 -11.04
C SER A 80 1.75 12.21 -10.48
N PHE A 81 1.37 11.26 -11.34
CA PHE A 81 0.68 10.06 -10.87
C PHE A 81 1.58 9.18 -10.00
N THR A 82 2.84 8.98 -10.39
CA THR A 82 3.82 8.25 -9.56
C THR A 82 4.08 8.95 -8.23
N MET A 83 4.26 8.17 -7.15
CA MET A 83 4.76 8.67 -5.87
C MET A 83 6.26 8.98 -5.91
N MET A 84 6.98 8.53 -6.93
CA MET A 84 8.45 8.68 -7.07
C MET A 84 8.86 10.09 -7.52
N ILE A 85 8.38 11.11 -6.80
CA ILE A 85 8.83 12.50 -6.94
C ILE A 85 10.16 12.70 -6.20
N GLU A 86 10.84 13.83 -6.48
CA GLU A 86 12.16 14.13 -5.93
C GLU A 86 12.22 14.05 -4.39
N GLU A 87 11.18 14.53 -3.71
CA GLU A 87 11.06 14.51 -2.25
C GLU A 87 11.01 13.07 -1.70
N VAL A 88 10.22 12.20 -2.34
CA VAL A 88 10.11 10.79 -1.97
C VAL A 88 11.41 10.05 -2.29
N GLU A 89 12.07 10.35 -3.41
CA GLU A 89 13.38 9.78 -3.71
C GLU A 89 14.44 10.15 -2.68
N LYS A 90 14.47 11.41 -2.23
CA LYS A 90 15.35 11.86 -1.16
C LYS A 90 15.06 11.15 0.17
N GLU A 91 13.79 10.96 0.50
CA GLU A 91 13.39 10.23 1.70
C GLU A 91 13.83 8.75 1.62
N LEU A 92 13.63 8.08 0.50
CA LEU A 92 14.12 6.70 0.29
C LEU A 92 15.64 6.60 0.43
N GLN A 93 16.39 7.58 -0.08
CA GLN A 93 17.84 7.65 0.11
C GLN A 93 18.22 7.82 1.59
N ALA A 94 17.52 8.70 2.32
CA ALA A 94 17.73 8.91 3.75
C ALA A 94 17.42 7.65 4.58
N LEU A 95 16.47 6.84 4.13
CA LEU A 95 16.13 5.53 4.70
C LEU A 95 17.10 4.40 4.31
N GLY A 96 18.16 4.69 3.55
CA GLY A 96 19.17 3.71 3.15
C GLY A 96 18.81 2.89 1.90
N ASN A 97 17.91 3.41 1.05
CA ASN A 97 17.42 2.77 -0.18
C ASN A 97 16.82 1.38 0.06
N PRO A 98 15.66 1.31 0.73
CA PRO A 98 14.95 0.06 1.00
C PRO A 98 14.74 -0.73 -0.30
N LYS A 99 14.75 -2.06 -0.18
CA LYS A 99 14.66 -2.99 -1.32
C LYS A 99 13.26 -3.50 -1.58
N GLN A 100 12.33 -3.25 -0.65
CA GLN A 100 10.96 -3.71 -0.73
C GLN A 100 10.00 -2.55 -0.48
N ALA A 101 8.98 -2.44 -1.32
CA ALA A 101 7.90 -1.49 -1.16
C ALA A 101 6.60 -2.25 -0.87
N ILE A 102 5.98 -1.99 0.28
CA ILE A 102 4.60 -2.40 0.56
C ILE A 102 3.73 -1.24 0.08
N LEU A 103 2.91 -1.46 -0.95
CA LEU A 103 2.18 -0.40 -1.64
C LEU A 103 0.68 -0.58 -1.45
N CYS A 104 0.02 0.47 -0.95
CA CYS A 104 -1.43 0.55 -0.79
C CYS A 104 -1.96 1.96 -1.10
N GLY A 105 -3.27 2.07 -1.32
CA GLY A 105 -3.94 3.33 -1.67
C GLY A 105 -4.62 3.32 -3.03
N ILE A 106 -4.72 4.48 -3.67
CA ILE A 106 -5.55 4.69 -4.87
C ILE A 106 -4.88 5.63 -5.89
N GLU A 107 -5.23 5.61 -7.16
CA GLU A 107 -6.04 4.58 -7.84
C GLU A 107 -5.16 3.45 -8.39
N ALA A 108 -5.66 2.22 -8.37
CA ALA A 108 -4.90 1.02 -8.77
C ALA A 108 -4.29 1.13 -10.17
N HIS A 109 -5.07 1.66 -11.12
CA HIS A 109 -4.71 1.76 -12.53
C HIS A 109 -3.92 3.03 -12.89
N ALA A 110 -3.80 3.98 -11.96
CA ALA A 110 -3.14 5.26 -12.16
C ALA A 110 -1.94 5.39 -11.21
N CYS A 111 -2.10 6.06 -10.06
CA CYS A 111 -0.99 6.36 -9.15
C CYS A 111 -0.27 5.10 -8.65
N ILE A 112 -1.01 4.05 -8.29
CA ILE A 112 -0.42 2.76 -7.87
C ILE A 112 0.36 2.12 -9.02
N ALA A 113 -0.21 2.13 -10.24
CA ALA A 113 0.43 1.52 -11.40
C ALA A 113 1.72 2.25 -11.81
N CYS A 114 1.67 3.58 -11.96
CA CYS A 114 2.85 4.39 -12.28
C CYS A 114 3.95 4.24 -11.22
N THR A 115 3.59 4.29 -9.93
CA THR A 115 4.54 4.08 -8.83
C THR A 115 5.16 2.68 -8.89
N THR A 116 4.36 1.66 -9.16
CA THR A 116 4.85 0.28 -9.29
C THR A 116 5.87 0.15 -10.42
N PHE A 117 5.60 0.74 -11.59
CA PHE A 117 6.54 0.67 -12.72
C PHE A 117 7.88 1.32 -12.37
N ASP A 118 7.86 2.53 -11.81
CA ASP A 118 9.10 3.25 -11.45
C ASP A 118 9.90 2.50 -10.37
N LEU A 119 9.22 1.91 -9.37
CA LEU A 119 9.87 1.10 -8.34
C LEU A 119 10.52 -0.15 -8.94
N LEU A 120 9.82 -0.86 -9.84
CA LEU A 120 10.33 -2.05 -10.51
C LEU A 120 11.52 -1.71 -11.42
N GLU A 121 11.48 -0.61 -12.17
CA GLU A 121 12.58 -0.13 -13.00
C GLU A 121 13.84 0.20 -12.17
N LYS A 122 13.64 0.63 -10.91
CA LYS A 122 14.72 0.84 -9.93
C LYS A 122 15.16 -0.45 -9.22
N GLY A 123 14.58 -1.60 -9.56
CA GLY A 123 14.89 -2.89 -8.96
C GLY A 123 14.38 -3.06 -7.52
N ILE A 124 13.41 -2.24 -7.10
CA ILE A 124 12.72 -2.40 -5.80
C ILE A 124 11.63 -3.45 -5.97
N GLU A 125 11.58 -4.42 -5.06
CA GLU A 125 10.54 -5.42 -5.01
C GLU A 125 9.22 -4.80 -4.53
N VAL A 126 8.15 -4.93 -5.32
CA VAL A 126 6.85 -4.31 -5.00
C VAL A 126 5.85 -5.35 -4.52
N HIS A 127 5.26 -5.10 -3.36
CA HIS A 127 4.18 -5.85 -2.74
C HIS A 127 2.91 -5.01 -2.73
N ILE A 128 2.00 -5.28 -3.65
CA ILE A 128 0.73 -4.57 -3.74
C ILE A 128 -0.28 -5.25 -2.82
N VAL A 129 -0.77 -4.51 -1.83
CA VAL A 129 -1.75 -5.02 -0.86
C VAL A 129 -3.15 -4.89 -1.47
N ALA A 130 -3.62 -5.94 -2.15
CA ALA A 130 -4.77 -5.88 -3.05
C ALA A 130 -6.09 -5.50 -2.35
N ASP A 131 -6.26 -5.89 -1.08
CA ASP A 131 -7.39 -5.53 -0.23
C ASP A 131 -7.26 -4.12 0.38
N ALA A 132 -6.17 -3.42 0.12
CA ALA A 132 -5.94 -2.01 0.45
C ALA A 132 -5.62 -1.17 -0.81
N VAL A 133 -5.98 -1.66 -2.01
CA VAL A 133 -5.85 -0.96 -3.29
C VAL A 133 -7.15 -1.02 -4.07
N SER A 134 -7.60 0.12 -4.60
CA SER A 134 -8.84 0.20 -5.37
C SER A 134 -8.81 1.24 -6.48
N SER A 135 -9.87 1.27 -7.29
CA SER A 135 -10.12 2.23 -8.36
C SER A 135 -11.58 2.66 -8.30
N ARG A 136 -11.96 3.62 -9.14
CA ARG A 136 -13.36 3.95 -9.37
C ARG A 136 -14.18 2.81 -9.98
N SER A 137 -13.59 2.09 -10.94
CA SER A 137 -14.20 0.94 -11.60
C SER A 137 -13.53 -0.37 -11.17
N GLN A 138 -14.34 -1.41 -11.00
CA GLN A 138 -13.84 -2.76 -10.75
C GLN A 138 -13.09 -3.33 -11.96
N THR A 139 -13.47 -2.96 -13.19
CA THR A 139 -12.73 -3.35 -14.41
C THR A 139 -11.33 -2.76 -14.40
N ASP A 140 -11.19 -1.47 -14.08
CA ASP A 140 -9.88 -0.83 -14.03
C ASP A 140 -9.01 -1.42 -12.91
N ARG A 141 -9.61 -1.67 -11.73
CA ARG A 141 -8.93 -2.37 -10.63
C ARG A 141 -8.45 -3.76 -11.06
N LEU A 142 -9.25 -4.51 -11.82
CA LEU A 142 -8.93 -5.86 -12.31
C LEU A 142 -7.73 -5.88 -13.21
N PHE A 143 -7.80 -5.12 -14.29
CA PHE A 143 -6.73 -5.10 -15.26
C PHE A 143 -5.47 -4.45 -14.69
N ALA A 144 -5.58 -3.49 -13.77
CA ALA A 144 -4.44 -2.96 -13.05
C ALA A 144 -3.74 -4.04 -12.22
N LEU A 145 -4.44 -4.69 -11.28
CA LEU A 145 -3.81 -5.71 -10.42
C LEU A 145 -3.24 -6.87 -11.25
N SER A 146 -3.94 -7.33 -12.28
CA SER A 146 -3.44 -8.37 -13.19
C SER A 146 -2.19 -7.92 -13.94
N ARG A 147 -2.19 -6.70 -14.50
CA ARG A 147 -1.04 -6.15 -15.24
C ARG A 147 0.16 -5.96 -14.33
N LEU A 148 -0.02 -5.42 -13.13
CA LEU A 148 1.07 -5.18 -12.19
C LEU A 148 1.70 -6.49 -11.71
N LYS A 149 0.89 -7.53 -11.52
CA LYS A 149 1.40 -8.90 -11.31
C LYS A 149 2.25 -9.39 -12.49
N GLN A 150 1.77 -9.21 -13.73
CA GLN A 150 2.53 -9.59 -14.93
C GLN A 150 3.84 -8.80 -15.09
N SER A 151 3.87 -7.56 -14.62
CA SER A 151 5.07 -6.71 -14.61
C SER A 151 6.09 -7.11 -13.55
N GLY A 152 5.77 -8.02 -12.63
CA GLY A 152 6.70 -8.55 -11.63
C GLY A 152 6.43 -8.11 -10.18
N ALA A 153 5.32 -7.41 -9.92
CA ALA A 153 4.88 -7.14 -8.55
C ALA A 153 4.21 -8.36 -7.91
N TYR A 154 4.34 -8.50 -6.59
CA TYR A 154 3.63 -9.51 -5.81
C TYR A 154 2.30 -8.94 -5.34
N LEU A 155 1.21 -9.63 -5.68
CA LEU A 155 -0.09 -9.35 -5.06
C LEU A 155 -0.17 -10.08 -3.73
N THR A 156 -0.50 -9.36 -2.68
CA THR A 156 -0.64 -9.87 -1.31
C THR A 156 -1.89 -9.28 -0.66
N THR A 157 -2.15 -9.61 0.60
CA THR A 157 -3.24 -9.04 1.40
C THR A 157 -2.74 -8.51 2.74
N THR A 158 -3.54 -7.68 3.39
CA THR A 158 -3.20 -7.04 4.67
C THR A 158 -2.74 -8.08 5.70
N GLU A 159 -3.54 -9.12 5.94
CA GLU A 159 -3.17 -10.15 6.93
C GLU A 159 -1.92 -10.94 6.53
N ALA A 160 -1.76 -11.22 5.23
CA ALA A 160 -0.59 -11.93 4.73
C ALA A 160 0.69 -11.12 4.94
N VAL A 161 0.67 -9.80 4.68
CA VAL A 161 1.79 -8.90 4.98
C VAL A 161 2.14 -8.93 6.46
N LEU A 162 1.14 -8.70 7.33
CA LEU A 162 1.34 -8.64 8.78
C LEU A 162 1.95 -9.95 9.33
N LEU A 163 1.42 -11.10 8.92
CA LEU A 163 1.90 -12.41 9.37
C LEU A 163 3.26 -12.79 8.76
N GLN A 164 3.52 -12.45 7.50
CA GLN A 164 4.82 -12.68 6.87
C GLN A 164 5.93 -11.86 7.51
N LEU A 165 5.66 -10.64 7.97
CA LEU A 165 6.68 -9.80 8.60
C LEU A 165 7.12 -10.34 9.97
N VAL A 166 6.22 -10.99 10.72
CA VAL A 166 6.54 -11.55 12.05
C VAL A 166 6.99 -13.02 12.00
N GLN A 167 6.66 -13.77 10.96
CA GLN A 167 7.08 -15.17 10.69
C GLN A 167 6.81 -16.22 11.79
N GLY A 168 6.22 -15.85 12.92
CA GLY A 168 5.84 -16.81 13.95
C GLY A 168 5.39 -16.20 15.27
N ALA A 169 4.67 -16.99 16.06
CA ALA A 169 4.09 -16.57 17.33
C ALA A 169 5.10 -16.20 18.43
N LYS A 170 6.38 -16.56 18.24
CA LYS A 170 7.49 -16.22 19.15
C LYS A 170 8.15 -14.87 18.84
N HIS A 171 7.77 -14.20 17.74
CA HIS A 171 8.29 -12.87 17.43
C HIS A 171 7.92 -11.88 18.54
N PRO A 172 8.84 -11.00 18.99
CA PRO A 172 8.58 -10.09 20.12
C PRO A 172 7.30 -9.26 19.96
N ASN A 173 7.04 -8.78 18.74
CA ASN A 173 5.88 -7.94 18.44
C ASN A 173 4.64 -8.73 17.98
N PHE A 174 4.68 -10.08 17.99
CA PHE A 174 3.57 -10.89 17.47
C PHE A 174 2.25 -10.59 18.17
N LYS A 175 2.25 -10.42 19.50
CA LYS A 175 1.03 -10.12 20.27
C LYS A 175 0.39 -8.79 19.86
N GLU A 176 1.20 -7.80 19.49
CA GLU A 176 0.70 -6.49 19.03
C GLU A 176 0.11 -6.62 17.63
N ILE A 177 0.80 -7.31 16.72
CA ILE A 177 0.29 -7.61 15.38
C ILE A 177 -0.99 -8.45 15.42
N GLN A 178 -1.06 -9.45 16.31
CA GLN A 178 -2.25 -10.29 16.48
C GLN A 178 -3.48 -9.48 16.88
N LYS A 179 -3.33 -8.41 17.69
CA LYS A 179 -4.46 -7.54 18.06
C LYS A 179 -5.04 -6.81 16.84
N LEU A 180 -4.20 -6.44 15.88
CA LEU A 180 -4.64 -5.83 14.62
C LEU A 180 -5.42 -6.81 13.73
N LEU A 181 -5.24 -8.11 13.97
CA LEU A 181 -5.89 -9.23 13.28
C LEU A 181 -7.01 -9.87 14.10
N ALA A 182 -7.49 -9.22 15.17
CA ALA A 182 -8.57 -9.75 16.01
C ALA A 182 -9.88 -9.95 15.23
N HIS A 183 -10.06 -9.17 14.15
CA HIS A 183 -11.13 -9.32 13.19
C HIS A 183 -10.56 -9.45 11.79
N PRO A 184 -11.19 -10.24 10.90
CA PRO A 184 -10.78 -10.33 9.51
C PRO A 184 -10.66 -8.95 8.87
N SER A 185 -9.74 -8.80 7.92
CA SER A 185 -9.74 -7.63 7.03
C SER A 185 -11.11 -7.47 6.35
N PRO A 186 -11.71 -6.27 6.33
CA PRO A 186 -12.95 -6.02 5.61
C PRO A 186 -12.88 -6.48 4.16
N ASP A 187 -13.94 -7.14 3.69
CA ASP A 187 -14.04 -7.56 2.30
C ASP A 187 -14.13 -6.31 1.40
N THR A 188 -13.33 -6.32 0.33
CA THR A 188 -13.29 -5.27 -0.69
C THR A 188 -13.76 -5.76 -2.04
N GLY A 189 -14.48 -6.89 -2.09
CA GLY A 189 -15.07 -7.45 -3.30
C GLY A 189 -14.06 -8.14 -4.22
N LEU A 190 -12.92 -8.60 -3.70
CA LEU A 190 -11.89 -9.28 -4.49
C LEU A 190 -12.29 -10.69 -4.93
N LEU A 191 -13.09 -11.42 -4.13
CA LEU A 191 -13.48 -12.79 -4.47
C LEU A 191 -14.46 -12.85 -5.63
N ALA A 192 -15.52 -12.00 -5.60
CA ALA A 192 -16.46 -11.84 -6.71
C ALA A 192 -15.76 -11.40 -8.02
N PHE A 193 -14.57 -10.84 -7.89
CA PHE A 193 -13.74 -10.29 -8.95
C PHE A 193 -12.81 -11.33 -9.59
N PHE A 194 -12.37 -12.36 -8.85
CA PHE A 194 -11.59 -13.47 -9.42
C PHE A 194 -12.46 -14.65 -9.88
N SER A 195 -13.70 -14.78 -9.39
CA SER A 195 -14.65 -15.80 -9.84
C SER A 195 -15.33 -15.49 -11.19
N ALA A 196 -15.11 -14.29 -11.73
CA ALA A 196 -15.67 -13.83 -13.01
C ALA A 196 -14.67 -13.95 -14.18
N LEU A 197 -13.48 -14.51 -13.93
CA LEU A 197 -12.48 -14.91 -14.91
C LEU A 197 -12.52 -16.42 -15.11
#